data_AF-A0AAU4VD66-F1
#
_entry.id   AF-A0AAU4VD66-F1
#
_cell.length_a   1.000
_cell.length_b   1.000
_cell.length_c   1.000
_cell.angle_alpha   90.00
_cell.angle_beta   90.00
_cell.angle_gamma   90.00
#
_symmetry.space_group_name_H-M   'P 1'
#
loop_
_entity.id
_entity.type
_entity.pdbx_description
1 polymer ?
#
loop_
_entity_poly.entity_id
_entity_poly.type
_entity_poly.pdbx_seq_one_letter_code
_entity_poly.pdbx_strand_id
1 'polypeptide(L)'
;MTTNPTPHDPTRPPTSSTTPGRPQGTRLAATLITLSTVLVGLMAGLFFAFDVSVMPGLAAGDEQTYVTAMRAFNQAIDGNPLFGSVFLLALVAAAASAVVEYRGGRRATALWVGVAAVAYLVVLVITFGVNIPLNNELADGGAVEQMTDFSIVERFKTTWVTTNIVRTLLCTAALTALARATLLHGRTTR
;
A
#
# COMPACT_ATOMS: atom_id res chain seq x y z
N MET A 1 35.80 -50.13 47.35
CA MET A 1 34.41 -50.32 46.85
C MET A 1 34.29 -49.58 45.54
N THR A 2 34.47 -50.26 44.41
CA THR A 2 34.46 -49.69 43.06
C THR A 2 33.15 -50.10 42.38
N THR A 3 32.28 -49.14 42.10
CA THR A 3 31.01 -49.35 41.40
C THR A 3 31.24 -49.45 39.89
N ASN A 4 30.79 -50.55 39.29
CA ASN A 4 30.87 -50.80 37.85
C ASN A 4 29.86 -49.88 37.10
N PRO A 5 30.22 -49.30 35.94
CA PRO A 5 29.27 -48.54 35.12
C PRO A 5 28.31 -49.48 34.35
N THR A 6 27.06 -49.04 34.22
CA THR A 6 26.01 -49.71 33.44
C THR A 6 26.38 -49.86 31.96
N PRO A 7 26.05 -50.98 31.29
CA PRO A 7 26.36 -51.18 29.87
C PRO A 7 25.61 -50.19 28.98
N HIS A 8 26.32 -49.62 27.99
CA HIS A 8 25.70 -48.89 26.88
C HIS A 8 24.83 -49.84 26.05
N ASP A 9 23.53 -49.54 25.94
CA ASP A 9 22.61 -50.23 25.04
C ASP A 9 22.77 -49.69 23.60
N PRO A 10 23.31 -50.49 22.66
CA PRO A 10 23.56 -50.05 21.28
C PRO A 10 22.30 -50.04 20.40
N THR A 11 21.13 -50.40 20.94
CA THR A 11 19.90 -50.57 20.13
C THR A 11 18.99 -49.35 20.12
N ARG A 12 19.33 -48.25 20.82
CA ARG A 12 18.51 -47.03 20.81
C ARG A 12 18.71 -46.28 19.48
N PRO A 13 17.72 -46.25 18.56
CA PRO A 13 17.85 -45.47 17.35
C PRO A 13 18.01 -43.98 17.71
N PRO A 14 18.81 -43.21 16.96
CA PRO A 14 18.93 -41.78 17.18
C PRO A 14 17.54 -41.16 17.03
N THR A 15 17.04 -40.53 18.08
CA THR A 15 15.82 -39.72 18.02
C THR A 15 16.13 -38.55 17.11
N SER A 16 15.76 -38.65 15.84
CA SER A 16 15.75 -37.54 14.90
C SER A 16 14.77 -36.50 15.43
N SER A 17 15.32 -35.47 16.09
CA SER A 17 14.58 -34.25 16.37
C SER A 17 14.34 -33.53 15.05
N THR A 18 13.33 -33.97 14.31
CA THR A 18 12.81 -33.23 13.17
C THR A 18 12.12 -32.00 13.73
N THR A 19 12.87 -30.89 13.82
CA THR A 19 12.29 -29.56 14.04
C THR A 19 11.21 -29.37 12.98
N PRO A 20 9.91 -29.21 13.34
CA PRO A 20 8.87 -29.03 12.34
C PRO A 20 9.17 -27.76 11.54
N GLY A 21 9.45 -27.90 10.25
CA GLY A 21 9.60 -26.77 9.35
C GLY A 21 8.30 -25.96 9.36
N ARG A 22 8.37 -24.68 9.76
CA ARG A 22 7.20 -23.79 9.77
C ARG A 22 6.49 -23.89 8.40
N PRO A 23 5.18 -24.20 8.35
CA PRO A 23 4.50 -24.49 7.09
C PRO A 23 4.70 -23.34 6.09
N GLN A 24 5.07 -23.67 4.84
CA GLN A 24 5.43 -22.70 3.80
C GLN A 24 4.34 -21.63 3.60
N GLY A 25 3.07 -22.00 3.75
CA GLY A 25 1.92 -21.09 3.66
C GLY A 25 1.91 -19.96 4.71
N THR A 26 2.51 -20.18 5.89
CA THR A 26 2.62 -19.14 6.93
C THR A 26 3.70 -18.11 6.58
N ARG A 27 4.81 -18.55 5.97
CA ARG A 27 5.88 -17.63 5.55
C ARG A 27 5.44 -16.74 4.39
N LEU A 28 4.80 -17.32 3.37
CA LEU A 28 4.27 -16.57 2.24
C LEU A 28 3.27 -15.50 2.68
N ALA A 29 2.36 -15.85 3.59
CA ALA A 29 1.34 -14.92 4.04
C ALA A 29 1.94 -13.75 4.84
N ALA A 30 2.90 -14.02 5.73
CA ALA A 30 3.64 -12.98 6.43
C ALA A 30 4.37 -12.03 5.48
N THR A 31 5.02 -12.57 4.44
CA THR A 31 5.67 -11.76 3.39
C THR A 31 4.67 -10.88 2.66
N LEU A 32 3.52 -11.42 2.25
CA LEU A 32 2.49 -10.65 1.52
C LEU A 32 1.85 -9.56 2.39
N ILE A 33 1.57 -9.84 3.68
CA ILE A 33 1.06 -8.83 4.63
C ILE A 33 2.11 -7.72 4.79
N THR A 34 3.37 -8.07 4.98
CA THR A 34 4.45 -7.09 5.15
C THR A 34 4.62 -6.23 3.90
N LEU A 35 4.68 -6.86 2.73
CA LEU A 35 4.82 -6.19 1.44
C LEU A 35 3.65 -5.22 1.20
N SER A 36 2.41 -5.69 1.35
CA SER A 36 1.24 -4.82 1.18
C SER A 36 1.21 -3.67 2.19
N THR A 37 1.59 -3.92 3.45
CA THR A 37 1.69 -2.87 4.48
C THR A 37 2.66 -1.76 4.07
N VAL A 38 3.85 -2.14 3.59
CA VAL A 38 4.88 -1.17 3.16
C VAL A 38 4.39 -0.39 1.93
N LEU A 39 3.89 -1.07 0.90
CA LEU A 39 3.46 -0.42 -0.34
C LEU A 39 2.27 0.52 -0.11
N VAL A 40 1.25 0.09 0.65
CA VAL A 40 0.12 0.96 1.02
C VAL A 40 0.58 2.11 1.92
N GLY A 41 1.55 1.88 2.81
CA GLY A 41 2.15 2.92 3.64
C GLY A 41 2.87 4.00 2.82
N LEU A 42 3.63 3.62 1.78
CA LEU A 42 4.25 4.57 0.86
C LEU A 42 3.20 5.43 0.15
N MET A 43 2.10 4.82 -0.30
CA MET A 43 1.00 5.55 -0.95
C MET A 43 0.25 6.47 0.00
N ALA A 44 -0.04 6.02 1.23
CA ALA A 44 -0.66 6.83 2.27
C ALA A 44 0.21 8.06 2.57
N GLY A 45 1.53 7.88 2.73
CA GLY A 45 2.48 8.96 2.95
C GLY A 45 2.55 9.94 1.79
N LEU A 46 2.55 9.44 0.55
CA LEU A 46 2.54 10.28 -0.64
C LEU A 46 1.29 11.17 -0.70
N PHE A 47 0.09 10.59 -0.59
CA PHE A 47 -1.15 11.36 -0.67
C PHE A 47 -1.26 12.36 0.49
N PHE A 48 -0.88 11.94 1.70
CA PHE A 48 -0.85 12.81 2.86
C PHE A 48 0.09 14.02 2.66
N ALA A 49 1.31 13.80 2.14
CA ALA A 49 2.24 14.89 1.86
C ALA A 49 1.64 15.90 0.86
N PHE A 50 0.92 15.41 -0.14
CA PHE A 50 0.23 16.29 -1.08
C PHE A 50 -0.87 17.13 -0.43
N ASP A 51 -1.65 16.55 0.49
CA ASP A 51 -2.73 17.25 1.18
C ASP A 51 -2.22 18.33 2.13
N VAL A 52 -1.15 18.07 2.89
CA VAL A 52 -0.75 18.93 4.00
C VAL A 52 0.36 19.92 3.66
N SER A 53 1.16 19.68 2.61
CA SER A 53 2.28 20.55 2.25
C SER A 53 2.29 20.97 0.79
N VAL A 54 2.23 20.02 -0.17
CA VAL A 54 2.41 20.34 -1.59
C VAL A 54 1.27 21.21 -2.11
N MET A 55 0.02 20.77 -1.97
CA MET A 55 -1.13 21.52 -2.49
C MET A 55 -1.33 22.86 -1.79
N PRO A 56 -1.29 22.96 -0.45
CA PRO A 56 -1.36 24.25 0.23
C PRO A 56 -0.21 25.19 -0.16
N GLY A 57 1.02 24.66 -0.29
CA GLY A 57 2.18 25.44 -0.70
C GLY A 57 2.06 26.00 -2.11
N LEU A 58 1.59 25.19 -3.06
CA LEU A 58 1.33 25.66 -4.43
C LEU A 58 0.18 26.67 -4.48
N ALA A 59 -0.87 26.47 -3.68
CA ALA A 59 -2.03 27.36 -3.63
C ALA A 59 -1.71 28.74 -3.03
N ALA A 60 -0.60 28.87 -2.27
CA ALA A 60 -0.12 30.15 -1.76
C ALA A 60 0.64 30.98 -2.81
N GLY A 61 1.03 30.36 -3.94
CA GLY A 61 1.67 31.03 -5.07
C GLY A 61 0.67 31.54 -6.11
N ASP A 62 1.20 31.96 -7.26
CA ASP A 62 0.39 32.34 -8.42
C ASP A 62 -0.07 31.11 -9.25
N GLU A 63 -1.07 31.32 -10.10
CA GLU A 63 -1.69 30.24 -10.89
C GLU A 63 -0.74 29.64 -11.92
N GLN A 64 0.18 30.43 -12.51
CA GLN A 64 1.13 29.90 -13.50
C GLN A 64 2.12 28.96 -12.82
N THR A 65 2.63 29.32 -11.64
CA THR A 65 3.48 28.45 -10.82
C THR A 65 2.75 27.17 -10.44
N TYR A 66 1.48 27.27 -10.01
CA TYR A 66 0.66 26.11 -9.67
C TYR A 66 0.53 25.13 -10.83
N VAL A 67 0.10 25.61 -12.01
CA VAL A 67 -0.13 24.76 -13.20
C VAL A 67 1.18 24.15 -13.68
N THR A 68 2.25 24.94 -13.76
CA THR A 68 3.57 24.49 -14.20
C THR A 68 4.09 23.37 -13.31
N ALA A 69 4.05 23.56 -12.00
CA ALA A 69 4.49 22.54 -11.04
C ALA A 69 3.61 21.28 -11.10
N MET A 70 2.28 21.43 -11.17
CA MET A 70 1.37 20.29 -11.22
C MET A 70 1.54 19.46 -12.48
N ARG A 71 1.69 20.08 -13.65
CA ARG A 71 2.00 19.35 -14.89
C ARG A 71 3.32 18.59 -14.78
N ALA A 72 4.35 19.22 -14.23
CA ALA A 72 5.64 18.57 -14.03
C ALA A 72 5.56 17.37 -13.07
N PHE A 73 4.86 17.50 -11.95
CA PHE A 73 4.65 16.40 -11.01
C PHE A 73 3.85 15.25 -11.62
N ASN A 74 2.76 15.55 -12.32
CA ASN A 74 1.95 14.53 -13.00
C ASN A 74 2.79 13.77 -14.04
N GLN A 75 3.55 14.47 -14.88
CA GLN A 75 4.41 13.84 -15.89
C GLN A 75 5.51 12.98 -15.25
N ALA A 76 6.11 13.46 -14.16
CA ALA A 76 7.13 12.70 -13.42
C ALA A 76 6.57 11.44 -12.75
N ILE A 77 5.29 11.42 -12.40
CA ILE A 77 4.60 10.26 -11.81
C ILE A 77 4.16 9.28 -12.91
N ASP A 78 3.45 9.77 -13.92
CA ASP A 78 2.87 8.93 -14.98
C ASP A 78 3.94 8.24 -15.83
N GLY A 79 5.08 8.91 -16.02
CA GLY A 79 6.24 8.35 -16.73
C GLY A 79 7.12 7.43 -15.88
N ASN A 80 6.83 7.19 -14.60
CA ASN A 80 7.70 6.46 -13.69
C ASN A 80 7.26 5.00 -13.46
N PRO A 81 7.98 4.00 -14.02
CA PRO A 81 7.62 2.59 -13.86
C PRO A 81 7.64 2.10 -12.42
N LEU A 82 8.50 2.68 -11.56
CA LEU A 82 8.57 2.32 -10.15
C LEU A 82 7.29 2.75 -9.43
N PHE A 83 6.79 3.95 -9.70
CA PHE A 83 5.52 4.42 -9.14
C PHE A 83 4.37 3.50 -9.55
N GLY A 84 4.20 3.26 -10.85
CA GLY A 84 3.15 2.38 -11.35
C GLY A 84 3.23 0.96 -10.76
N SER A 85 4.44 0.43 -10.60
CA SER A 85 4.68 -0.87 -9.97
C SER A 85 4.27 -0.87 -8.50
N VAL A 86 4.71 0.10 -7.70
CA VAL A 86 4.32 0.22 -6.28
C VAL A 86 2.81 0.37 -6.15
N PHE A 87 2.21 1.21 -6.98
CA PHE A 87 0.79 1.57 -6.91
C PHE A 87 -0.12 0.36 -7.20
N LEU A 88 0.19 -0.43 -8.22
CA LEU A 88 -0.59 -1.63 -8.57
C LEU A 88 -0.24 -2.84 -7.70
N LEU A 89 1.04 -3.03 -7.38
CA LEU A 89 1.50 -4.17 -6.58
C LEU A 89 0.94 -4.11 -5.15
N ALA A 90 0.69 -2.92 -4.60
CA ALA A 90 0.01 -2.76 -3.32
C ALA A 90 -1.34 -3.50 -3.27
N LEU A 91 -2.18 -3.32 -4.30
CA LEU A 91 -3.47 -4.01 -4.39
C LEU A 91 -3.27 -5.51 -4.57
N VAL A 92 -2.41 -5.92 -5.50
CA VAL A 92 -2.17 -7.33 -5.82
C VAL A 92 -1.66 -8.08 -4.59
N ALA A 93 -0.71 -7.50 -3.85
CA ALA A 93 -0.17 -8.09 -2.64
C ALA A 93 -1.24 -8.20 -1.54
N ALA A 94 -2.07 -7.17 -1.34
CA ALA A 94 -3.16 -7.19 -0.36
C ALA A 94 -4.22 -8.25 -0.72
N ALA A 95 -4.65 -8.30 -1.97
CA ALA A 95 -5.63 -9.27 -2.45
C ALA A 95 -5.10 -10.72 -2.34
N ALA A 96 -3.86 -10.96 -2.78
CA ALA A 96 -3.22 -12.26 -2.65
C ALA A 96 -3.07 -12.66 -1.17
N SER A 97 -2.69 -11.73 -0.30
CA SER A 97 -2.61 -11.95 1.14
C SER A 97 -3.96 -12.38 1.72
N ALA A 98 -5.06 -11.68 1.37
CA ALA A 98 -6.40 -12.03 1.84
C ALA A 98 -6.80 -13.46 1.44
N VAL A 99 -6.52 -13.86 0.19
CA VAL A 99 -6.80 -15.22 -0.31
C VAL A 99 -5.98 -16.28 0.43
N VAL A 100 -4.67 -16.02 0.64
CA VAL A 100 -3.78 -16.96 1.34
C VAL A 100 -4.19 -17.11 2.80
N GLU A 101 -4.50 -16.03 3.50
CA GLU A 101 -5.00 -16.05 4.88
C GLU A 101 -6.34 -16.79 4.99
N TYR A 102 -7.25 -16.57 4.04
CA TYR A 102 -8.55 -17.24 3.98
C TYR A 102 -8.39 -18.76 3.80
N ARG A 103 -7.57 -19.18 2.83
CA ARG A 103 -7.29 -20.60 2.57
C ARG A 103 -6.54 -21.27 3.72
N GLY A 104 -5.72 -20.51 4.44
CA GLY A 104 -5.02 -20.95 5.65
C GLY A 104 -5.88 -20.99 6.92
N GLY A 105 -7.20 -20.79 6.83
CA GLY A 105 -8.12 -20.86 7.96
C GLY A 105 -8.12 -19.63 8.88
N ARG A 106 -7.31 -18.60 8.60
CA ARG A 106 -7.16 -17.40 9.43
C ARG A 106 -8.20 -16.35 9.06
N ARG A 107 -9.48 -16.69 9.25
CA ARG A 107 -10.65 -15.89 8.81
C ARG A 107 -10.61 -14.44 9.29
N ALA A 108 -10.25 -14.21 10.55
CA ALA A 108 -10.18 -12.86 11.11
C ALA A 108 -9.09 -12.02 10.44
N THR A 109 -7.89 -12.56 10.23
CA THR A 109 -6.81 -11.88 9.49
C THR A 109 -7.23 -11.61 8.05
N ALA A 110 -7.79 -12.61 7.38
CA ALA A 110 -8.27 -12.50 6.00
C ALA A 110 -9.32 -11.38 5.83
N LEU A 111 -10.22 -11.22 6.81
CA LEU A 111 -11.21 -10.14 6.81
C LEU A 111 -10.54 -8.76 6.83
N TRP A 112 -9.60 -8.53 7.75
CA TRP A 112 -8.90 -7.24 7.85
C TRP A 112 -8.06 -6.92 6.61
N VAL A 113 -7.35 -7.91 6.06
CA VAL A 113 -6.61 -7.74 4.80
C VAL A 113 -7.57 -7.49 3.64
N GLY A 114 -8.72 -8.17 3.60
CA GLY A 114 -9.75 -7.96 2.60
C GLY A 114 -10.33 -6.53 2.64
N VAL A 115 -10.60 -6.00 3.83
CA VAL A 115 -11.02 -4.60 4.02
C VAL A 115 -9.96 -3.64 3.48
N ALA A 116 -8.68 -3.90 3.75
CA ALA A 116 -7.58 -3.09 3.21
C ALA A 116 -7.53 -3.13 1.68
N ALA A 117 -7.66 -4.32 1.09
CA ALA A 117 -7.66 -4.49 -0.37
C ALA A 117 -8.83 -3.75 -1.02
N VAL A 118 -10.03 -3.81 -0.44
CA VAL A 118 -11.21 -3.09 -0.95
C VAL A 118 -11.02 -1.58 -0.82
N ALA A 119 -10.58 -1.08 0.35
CA ALA A 119 -10.33 0.34 0.54
C ALA A 119 -9.30 0.88 -0.47
N TYR A 120 -8.22 0.14 -0.69
CA TYR A 120 -7.19 0.50 -1.66
C TYR A 120 -7.66 0.35 -3.13
N LEU A 121 -8.54 -0.60 -3.42
CA LEU A 121 -9.20 -0.67 -4.73
C LEU A 121 -10.04 0.59 -5.01
N VAL A 122 -10.75 1.12 -4.02
CA VAL A 122 -11.48 2.38 -4.17
C VAL A 122 -10.54 3.54 -4.46
N VAL A 123 -9.35 3.58 -3.85
CA VAL A 123 -8.29 4.57 -4.18
C VAL A 123 -7.88 4.49 -5.65
N LEU A 124 -7.72 3.29 -6.19
CA LEU A 124 -7.41 3.09 -7.61
C LEU A 124 -8.55 3.57 -8.51
N VAL A 125 -9.80 3.24 -8.17
CA VAL A 125 -10.98 3.71 -8.91
C VAL A 125 -11.05 5.24 -8.94
N ILE A 126 -10.84 5.91 -7.81
CA ILE A 126 -10.81 7.38 -7.75
C ILE A 126 -9.64 7.93 -8.59
N THR A 127 -8.47 7.30 -8.50
CA THR A 127 -7.27 7.76 -9.21
C THR A 127 -7.45 7.67 -10.73
N PHE A 128 -7.88 6.51 -11.24
CA PHE A 128 -8.08 6.32 -12.68
C PHE A 128 -9.34 7.00 -13.21
N GLY A 129 -10.40 7.09 -12.40
CA GLY A 129 -11.68 7.65 -12.81
C GLY A 129 -11.79 9.17 -12.67
N VAL A 130 -10.98 9.79 -11.81
CA VAL A 130 -11.07 11.23 -11.51
C VAL A 130 -9.73 11.92 -11.64
N ASN A 131 -8.72 11.52 -10.87
CA ASN A 131 -7.47 12.29 -10.78
C ASN A 131 -6.66 12.25 -12.08
N ILE A 132 -6.51 11.09 -12.72
CA ILE A 132 -5.77 10.98 -14.00
C ILE A 132 -6.48 11.76 -15.13
N PRO A 133 -7.81 11.63 -15.34
CA PRO A 133 -8.52 12.47 -16.31
C PRO A 133 -8.34 13.96 -16.05
N LEU A 134 -8.43 14.39 -14.79
CA LEU A 134 -8.27 15.78 -14.40
C LEU A 134 -6.82 16.29 -14.60
N ASN A 135 -5.83 15.42 -14.37
CA ASN A 135 -4.43 15.69 -14.67
C ASN A 135 -4.18 15.87 -16.17
N ASN A 136 -4.82 15.05 -17.01
CA ASN A 136 -4.73 15.15 -18.47
C ASN A 136 -5.39 16.43 -18.98
N GLU A 137 -6.58 16.78 -18.47
CA GLU A 137 -7.24 18.04 -18.80
C GLU A 137 -6.36 19.26 -18.45
N LEU A 138 -5.70 19.22 -17.29
CA LEU A 138 -4.76 20.26 -16.90
C LEU A 138 -3.55 20.31 -17.85
N ALA A 139 -3.02 19.17 -18.30
CA ALA A 139 -1.91 19.10 -19.25
C ALA A 139 -2.27 19.66 -20.63
N ASP A 140 -3.50 19.44 -21.09
CA ASP A 140 -3.97 19.83 -22.43
C ASP A 140 -4.34 21.32 -22.57
N GLY A 141 -4.39 22.07 -21.47
CA GLY A 141 -4.80 23.48 -21.43
C GLY A 141 -3.92 24.51 -22.18
N GLY A 142 -2.98 24.09 -23.04
CA GLY A 142 -2.11 24.99 -23.82
C GLY A 142 -0.92 25.58 -23.03
N ALA A 143 -0.23 26.56 -23.61
CA ALA A 143 0.94 27.21 -23.00
C ALA A 143 0.55 28.05 -21.78
N VAL A 144 1.23 27.85 -20.65
CA VAL A 144 0.88 28.46 -19.36
C VAL A 144 1.00 29.99 -19.41
N GLU A 145 1.98 30.50 -20.14
CA GLU A 145 2.23 31.94 -20.32
C GLU A 145 1.13 32.65 -21.12
N GLN A 146 0.31 31.89 -21.84
CA GLN A 146 -0.77 32.38 -22.69
C GLN A 146 -2.16 32.13 -22.06
N MET A 147 -2.22 31.48 -20.90
CA MET A 147 -3.48 31.26 -20.19
C MET A 147 -4.03 32.58 -19.65
N THR A 148 -5.27 32.87 -20.06
CA THR A 148 -6.05 34.03 -19.59
C THR A 148 -7.33 33.63 -18.87
N ASP A 149 -7.73 32.36 -18.97
CA ASP A 149 -8.86 31.76 -18.25
C ASP A 149 -8.35 30.64 -17.33
N PHE A 150 -8.49 30.85 -16.03
CA PHE A 150 -8.08 29.91 -14.98
C PHE A 150 -9.25 29.13 -14.37
N SER A 151 -10.44 29.18 -14.97
CA SER A 151 -11.61 28.41 -14.52
C SER A 151 -11.35 26.89 -14.50
N ILE A 152 -10.54 26.39 -15.44
CA ILE A 152 -10.05 25.00 -15.46
C ILE A 152 -9.20 24.70 -14.22
N VAL A 153 -8.34 25.65 -13.83
CA VAL A 153 -7.43 25.51 -12.68
C VAL A 153 -8.19 25.53 -11.36
N GLU A 154 -9.22 26.37 -11.23
CA GLU A 154 -10.05 26.41 -10.02
C GLU A 154 -10.89 25.13 -9.83
N ARG A 155 -11.47 24.61 -10.92
CA ARG A 155 -12.13 23.29 -10.92
C ARG A 155 -11.13 22.18 -10.57
N PHE A 156 -9.93 22.24 -11.15
CA PHE A 156 -8.85 21.32 -10.87
C PHE A 156 -8.51 21.33 -9.38
N LYS A 157 -8.16 22.49 -8.80
CA LYS A 157 -7.81 22.63 -7.37
C LYS A 157 -8.88 22.02 -6.48
N THR A 158 -10.13 22.40 -6.68
CA THR A 158 -11.24 21.95 -5.82
C THR A 158 -11.42 20.44 -5.89
N THR A 159 -11.52 19.89 -7.11
CA THR A 159 -11.84 18.47 -7.31
C THR A 159 -10.64 17.59 -6.97
N TRP A 160 -9.44 17.99 -7.38
CA TRP A 160 -8.22 17.24 -7.16
C TRP A 160 -7.89 17.17 -5.66
N VAL A 161 -7.93 18.30 -4.93
CA VAL A 161 -7.65 18.31 -3.49
C VAL A 161 -8.67 17.48 -2.73
N THR A 162 -9.96 17.65 -3.02
CA THR A 162 -11.02 16.87 -2.35
C THR A 162 -10.84 15.37 -2.56
N THR A 163 -10.59 14.95 -3.80
CA THR A 163 -10.39 13.52 -4.11
C THR A 163 -9.08 13.00 -3.54
N ASN A 164 -8.02 13.80 -3.46
CA ASN A 164 -6.77 13.40 -2.81
C ASN A 164 -6.93 13.17 -1.31
N ILE A 165 -7.67 14.04 -0.60
CA ILE A 165 -8.02 13.84 0.81
C ILE A 165 -8.75 12.50 0.99
N VAL A 166 -9.72 12.18 0.13
CA VAL A 166 -10.43 10.89 0.17
C VAL A 166 -9.45 9.72 -0.03
N ARG A 167 -8.52 9.84 -1.00
CA ARG A 167 -7.48 8.82 -1.21
C ARG A 167 -6.57 8.64 0.00
N THR A 168 -6.16 9.74 0.65
CA THR A 168 -5.39 9.71 1.90
C THR A 168 -6.14 8.96 3.00
N LEU A 169 -7.40 9.31 3.24
CA LEU A 169 -8.23 8.66 4.27
C LEU A 169 -8.39 7.16 4.00
N LEU A 170 -8.67 6.77 2.75
CA LEU A 170 -8.82 5.36 2.36
C LEU A 170 -7.50 4.59 2.48
N CYS A 171 -6.37 5.17 2.05
CA CYS A 171 -5.06 4.56 2.20
C CYS A 171 -4.65 4.42 3.67
N THR A 172 -4.91 5.41 4.51
CA THR A 172 -4.65 5.33 5.96
C THR A 172 -5.54 4.29 6.63
N ALA A 173 -6.81 4.18 6.24
CA ALA A 173 -7.70 3.12 6.71
C ALA A 173 -7.20 1.72 6.27
N ALA A 174 -6.77 1.58 5.02
CA ALA A 174 -6.19 0.35 4.51
C ALA A 174 -4.89 -0.02 5.26
N LEU A 175 -4.01 0.94 5.50
CA LEU A 175 -2.79 0.75 6.29
C LEU A 175 -3.11 0.31 7.72
N THR A 176 -4.08 0.94 8.36
CA THR A 176 -4.55 0.58 9.72
C THR A 176 -5.08 -0.85 9.76
N ALA A 177 -5.86 -1.24 8.76
CA ALA A 177 -6.37 -2.60 8.62
C ALA A 177 -5.24 -3.62 8.40
N LEU A 178 -4.21 -3.31 7.61
CA LEU A 178 -3.03 -4.15 7.41
C LEU A 178 -2.17 -4.27 8.67
N ALA A 179 -2.00 -3.17 9.42
CA ALA A 179 -1.34 -3.19 10.73
C ALA A 179 -2.09 -4.11 11.71
N ARG A 180 -3.43 -4.03 11.73
CA ARG A 180 -4.27 -4.93 12.53
C ARG A 180 -4.12 -6.39 12.09
N ALA A 181 -4.11 -6.66 10.79
CA ALA A 181 -3.90 -8.00 10.25
C ALA A 181 -2.53 -8.58 10.67
N THR A 182 -1.48 -7.76 10.65
CA THR A 182 -0.13 -8.16 11.08
C THR A 182 -0.12 -8.63 12.54
N LEU A 183 -0.79 -7.88 13.43
CA LEU A 183 -0.93 -8.25 14.85
C LEU A 183 -1.71 -9.55 15.05
N LEU A 184 -2.79 -9.76 14.29
CA LEU A 184 -3.59 -10.98 14.36
C LEU A 184 -2.81 -12.20 13.84
N HIS A 185 -2.13 -12.05 12.70
CA HIS A 185 -1.30 -13.10 12.11
C HIS A 185 -0.21 -13.56 13.10
N GLY A 186 0.46 -12.62 13.77
CA GLY A 186 1.47 -12.92 14.78
C GLY A 186 0.94 -13.68 16.00
N ARG A 187 -0.33 -13.50 16.37
CA ARG A 187 -0.97 -14.25 17.46
C ARG A 187 -1.35 -15.67 17.07
N THR A 188 -1.77 -15.87 15.82
CA THR A 188 -2.18 -17.19 15.30
C THR A 188 -1.00 -18.10 14.93
N THR A 189 0.23 -17.58 14.92
CA THR A 189 1.42 -18.29 14.42
C THR A 189 2.52 -18.45 15.47
N ARG A 190 2.24 -18.04 16.71
CA ARG A 190 2.96 -18.42 17.93
C ARG A 190 2.37 -19.73 18.45
#